data_AF-A0ABD3VIV4-F1
#
_entry.id   AF-A0ABD3VIV4-F1
#
_cell.length_a   1.000
_cell.length_b   1.000
_cell.length_c   1.000
_cell.angle_alpha   90.00
_cell.angle_beta   90.00
_cell.angle_gamma   90.00
#
_symmetry.space_group_name_H-M   'P 1'
#
loop_
_entity.id
_entity.type
_entity.pdbx_description
1 polymer ?
#
loop_
_entity_poly.entity_id
_entity_poly.type
_entity_poly.pdbx_seq_one_letter_code
_entity_poly.pdbx_strand_id
1 'polypeptide(L)'
;TGWPKEKKKLSQELQYYFPFREELTLQNGLIFKSDRVVIPATLKGSIMERLHSSHIGIQGCLRRAREAVYWPNMNREIENYIAKCETYNA
;
A
#
# COMPACT_ATOMS: atom_id res chain seq x y z
N THR A 1 22.17 12.23 -6.58
CA THR A 1 21.71 10.82 -6.58
C THR A 1 20.22 10.83 -6.29
N GLY A 2 19.44 9.96 -6.94
CA GLY A 2 17.98 9.99 -6.85
C GLY A 2 17.34 9.17 -7.97
N TRP A 3 16.07 9.43 -8.26
CA TRP A 3 15.34 8.76 -9.34
C TRP A 3 16.04 8.94 -10.70
N PRO A 4 16.09 7.90 -11.55
CA PRO A 4 16.61 8.05 -12.91
C PRO A 4 15.71 8.98 -13.73
N LYS A 5 16.28 9.68 -14.73
CA LYS A 5 15.50 10.60 -15.58
C LYS A 5 14.43 9.88 -16.41
N GLU A 6 14.65 8.61 -16.71
CA GLU A 6 13.78 7.82 -17.58
C GLU A 6 13.10 6.69 -16.80
N LYS A 7 11.77 6.68 -16.80
CA LYS A 7 10.94 5.63 -16.19
C LYS A 7 11.34 4.22 -16.65
N LYS A 8 11.72 4.06 -17.92
CA LYS A 8 12.10 2.76 -18.52
C LYS A 8 13.36 2.14 -17.90
N LYS A 9 14.17 2.92 -17.18
CA LYS A 9 15.37 2.43 -16.48
C LYS A 9 15.05 1.80 -15.12
N LEU A 10 13.78 1.78 -14.71
CA LEU A 10 13.31 1.20 -13.46
C LEU A 10 12.70 -0.17 -13.67
N SER A 11 12.78 -1.03 -12.64
CA SER A 11 11.99 -2.25 -12.59
C SER A 11 10.50 -1.93 -12.70
N GLN A 12 9.72 -2.88 -13.22
CA GLN A 12 8.28 -2.70 -13.42
C GLN A 12 7.55 -2.28 -12.13
N GLU A 13 8.01 -2.74 -10.98
CA GLU A 13 7.45 -2.39 -9.67
C GLU A 13 7.73 -0.93 -9.30
N LEU A 14 8.95 -0.45 -9.53
CA LEU A 14 9.35 0.93 -9.24
C LEU A 14 8.75 1.93 -10.22
N GLN A 15 8.41 1.49 -11.43
CA GLN A 15 7.74 2.31 -12.43
C GLN A 15 6.38 2.84 -11.96
N TYR A 16 5.68 2.13 -11.06
CA TYR A 16 4.43 2.60 -10.47
C TYR A 16 4.61 3.84 -9.61
N TYR A 17 5.80 4.01 -9.02
CA TYR A 17 6.12 5.10 -8.10
C TYR A 17 6.66 6.34 -8.82
N PHE A 18 7.16 6.17 -10.04
CA PHE A 18 7.76 7.25 -10.83
C PHE A 18 6.88 8.50 -11.00
N PRO A 19 5.55 8.41 -11.23
CA PRO A 19 4.71 9.59 -11.44
C PRO A 19 4.64 10.52 -10.22
N PHE A 20 4.74 9.99 -9.02
CA PHE A 20 4.64 10.72 -7.74
C PHE A 20 5.96 10.69 -6.96
N ARG A 21 7.08 10.45 -7.64
CA ARG A 21 8.40 10.33 -7.04
C ARG A 21 8.84 11.55 -6.21
N GLU A 22 8.35 12.74 -6.56
CA GLU A 22 8.62 13.99 -5.83
C GLU A 22 7.82 14.10 -4.53
N GLU A 23 6.74 13.32 -4.40
CA GLU A 23 5.94 13.21 -3.16
C GLU A 23 6.50 12.15 -2.20
N LEU A 24 7.58 11.46 -2.60
CA LEU A 24 8.20 10.41 -1.81
C LEU A 24 9.33 10.97 -0.95
N THR A 25 9.25 10.72 0.36
CA THR A 25 10.27 11.15 1.32
C THR A 25 10.88 9.94 2.03
N LEU A 26 12.14 10.07 2.41
CA LEU A 26 12.86 9.09 3.22
C LEU A 26 13.00 9.64 4.64
N GLN A 27 12.43 8.95 5.62
CA GLN A 27 12.54 9.31 7.03
C GLN A 27 12.83 8.06 7.85
N ASN A 28 13.93 8.08 8.60
CA ASN A 28 14.34 6.97 9.49
C ASN A 28 14.37 5.60 8.79
N GLY A 29 14.82 5.56 7.52
CA GLY A 29 14.88 4.32 6.73
C GLY A 29 13.54 3.87 6.12
N LEU A 30 12.45 4.62 6.34
CA LEU A 30 11.14 4.34 5.77
C LEU A 30 10.83 5.33 4.64
N ILE A 31 10.19 4.82 3.59
CA ILE A 31 9.69 5.64 2.49
C ILE A 31 8.25 6.02 2.79
N PHE A 32 7.92 7.29 2.66
CA PHE A 32 6.57 7.81 2.81
C PHE A 32 6.05 8.37 1.49
N LYS A 33 4.74 8.23 1.26
CA LYS A 33 4.01 9.02 0.27
C LYS A 33 3.08 9.96 1.04
N SER A 34 3.42 11.24 1.07
CA SER A 34 2.80 12.20 2.00
C SER A 34 3.00 11.73 3.45
N ASP A 35 1.92 11.43 4.18
CA ASP A 35 1.89 10.99 5.57
C ASP A 35 1.81 9.46 5.75
N ARG A 36 1.88 8.69 4.65
CA ARG A 36 1.64 7.24 4.65
C ARG A 36 2.89 6.46 4.33
N VAL A 37 3.14 5.39 5.09
CA VAL A 37 4.31 4.52 4.88
C VAL A 37 4.10 3.67 3.62
N VAL A 38 5.10 3.66 2.72
CA VAL A 38 5.12 2.78 1.56
C VAL A 38 5.46 1.36 2.01
N ILE A 39 4.56 0.43 1.72
CA ILE A 39 4.71 -0.97 2.14
C ILE A 39 5.32 -1.81 1.01
N PRO A 40 6.45 -2.51 1.26
CA PRO A 40 7.03 -3.41 0.29
C PRO A 40 6.15 -4.64 0.06
N ALA A 41 6.27 -5.26 -1.11
CA ALA A 41 5.43 -6.41 -1.51
C ALA A 41 5.43 -7.56 -0.48
N THR A 42 6.58 -7.82 0.15
CA THR A 42 6.76 -8.85 1.17
C THR A 42 5.95 -8.62 2.45
N LEU A 43 5.60 -7.37 2.76
CA LEU A 43 4.86 -7.02 3.99
C LEU A 43 3.36 -6.81 3.76
N LYS A 44 2.91 -6.73 2.50
CA LYS A 44 1.48 -6.51 2.18
C LYS A 44 0.56 -7.53 2.84
N GLY A 45 0.93 -8.81 2.85
CA GLY A 45 0.14 -9.88 3.46
C GLY A 45 -0.12 -9.65 4.96
N SER A 46 0.93 -9.32 5.71
CA SER A 46 0.83 -9.03 7.15
C SER A 46 -0.02 -7.78 7.44
N ILE A 47 0.07 -6.75 6.60
CA ILE A 47 -0.77 -5.57 6.73
C ILE A 47 -2.24 -5.90 6.45
N MET A 48 -2.54 -6.66 5.40
CA MET A 48 -3.91 -7.07 5.06
C MET A 48 -4.53 -7.93 6.17
N GLU A 49 -3.78 -8.87 6.74
CA GLU A 49 -4.18 -9.68 7.89
C GLU A 49 -4.54 -8.82 9.11
N ARG A 50 -3.68 -7.85 9.46
CA ARG A 50 -3.91 -6.91 10.58
C ARG A 50 -5.11 -5.98 10.37
N LEU A 51 -5.36 -5.57 9.13
CA LEU A 51 -6.54 -4.77 8.81
C LEU A 51 -7.81 -5.61 8.97
N HIS A 52 -7.78 -6.82 8.43
CA HIS A 52 -8.89 -7.77 8.45
C HIS A 52 -9.29 -8.21 9.87
N SER A 53 -8.32 -8.45 10.75
CA SER A 53 -8.53 -8.89 12.15
C SER A 53 -9.33 -7.92 13.02
N SER A 54 -9.63 -6.72 12.51
CA SER A 54 -10.36 -5.70 13.24
C SER A 54 -11.89 -5.80 13.16
N HIS A 55 -12.44 -6.72 12.34
CA HIS A 55 -13.89 -6.97 12.23
C HIS A 55 -14.76 -5.75 11.87
N ILE A 56 -14.19 -4.70 11.27
CA ILE A 56 -14.88 -3.41 10.99
C ILE A 56 -15.49 -3.28 9.58
N GLY A 57 -15.47 -4.36 8.81
CA GLY A 57 -15.95 -4.40 7.43
C GLY A 57 -14.94 -3.85 6.42
N ILE A 58 -15.20 -4.07 5.14
CA ILE A 58 -14.32 -3.70 4.03
C ILE A 58 -14.04 -2.18 4.04
N GLN A 59 -15.08 -1.35 4.15
CA GLN A 59 -14.93 0.11 4.14
C GLN A 59 -14.11 0.62 5.32
N GLY A 60 -14.28 0.01 6.48
CA GLY A 60 -13.47 0.31 7.66
C GLY A 60 -11.99 -0.05 7.45
N CYS A 61 -11.71 -1.24 6.93
CA CYS A 61 -10.33 -1.67 6.64
C CYS A 61 -9.65 -0.76 5.63
N LEU A 62 -10.36 -0.40 4.55
CA LEU A 62 -9.86 0.52 3.53
C LEU A 62 -9.59 1.92 4.09
N ARG A 63 -10.46 2.43 4.98
CA ARG A 63 -10.24 3.71 5.63
C ARG A 63 -8.96 3.71 6.46
N ARG A 64 -8.76 2.72 7.34
CA ARG A 64 -7.54 2.61 8.14
C ARG A 64 -6.28 2.49 7.27
N ALA A 65 -6.35 1.69 6.20
CA ALA A 65 -5.23 1.55 5.29
C ALA A 65 -4.87 2.90 4.65
N ARG A 66 -5.87 3.65 4.17
CA ARG A 66 -5.68 4.97 3.55
C ARG A 66 -5.12 6.02 4.50
N GLU A 67 -5.30 5.87 5.80
CA GLU A 67 -4.77 6.79 6.82
C GLU A 67 -3.30 6.51 7.17
N ALA A 68 -2.79 5.29 6.97
CA ALA A 68 -1.48 4.89 7.52
C ALA A 68 -0.47 4.39 6.47
N VAL A 69 -0.94 3.75 5.41
CA VAL A 69 -0.08 2.97 4.51
C VAL A 69 -0.39 3.22 3.04
N TYR A 70 0.56 2.88 2.18
CA TYR A 70 0.41 3.01 0.73
C TYR A 70 1.15 1.90 -0.02
N TRP A 71 0.49 1.36 -1.04
CA TRP A 71 1.13 0.69 -2.16
C TRP A 71 0.26 0.80 -3.43
N PRO A 72 0.82 0.65 -4.63
CA PRO A 72 0.04 0.61 -5.86
C PRO A 72 -1.02 -0.49 -5.80
N ASN A 73 -2.26 -0.17 -6.19
CA ASN A 73 -3.42 -1.07 -6.15
C ASN A 73 -3.88 -1.53 -4.75
N MET A 74 -3.47 -0.84 -3.68
CA MET A 74 -3.79 -1.17 -2.29
C MET A 74 -5.27 -1.46 -2.03
N ASN A 75 -6.18 -0.57 -2.44
CA ASN A 75 -7.61 -0.77 -2.15
C ASN A 75 -8.14 -2.07 -2.75
N ARG A 76 -7.82 -2.35 -4.02
CA ARG A 76 -8.26 -3.56 -4.71
C ARG A 76 -7.67 -4.82 -4.10
N GLU A 77 -6.39 -4.78 -3.71
CA GLU A 77 -5.74 -5.92 -3.05
C GLU A 77 -6.38 -6.21 -1.68
N ILE A 78 -6.69 -5.17 -0.89
CA ILE A 78 -7.38 -5.29 0.40
C ILE A 78 -8.82 -5.82 0.21
N GLU A 79 -9.59 -5.27 -0.73
CA GLU A 79 -10.94 -5.73 -1.05
C GLU A 79 -10.94 -7.21 -1.42
N ASN A 80 -10.04 -7.63 -2.32
CA ASN A 80 -9.91 -9.02 -2.74
C ASN A 80 -9.48 -9.94 -1.59
N TYR A 81 -8.66 -9.46 -0.66
CA TYR A 81 -8.26 -10.23 0.52
C TYR A 81 -9.43 -10.44 1.47
N ILE A 82 -10.17 -9.37 1.79
CA ILE A 82 -11.28 -9.43 2.74
C ILE A 82 -12.48 -10.18 2.16
N ALA A 83 -12.77 -10.04 0.86
CA ALA A 83 -13.87 -10.73 0.18
C ALA A 83 -13.73 -12.26 0.19
N LYS A 84 -12.52 -12.78 0.38
CA LYS A 84 -12.26 -14.23 0.53
C LYS A 84 -12.59 -14.75 1.93
N CYS A 85 -12.88 -13.88 2.89
CA CYS A 85 -13.21 -14.29 4.24
C CYS A 85 -14.72 -14.42 4.41
N GLU A 86 -15.16 -15.63 4.81
CA GLU A 86 -16.57 -15.97 5.02
C GLU A 86 -17.23 -15.15 6.14
N THR A 87 -16.44 -14.62 7.09
CA THR A 87 -16.93 -13.87 8.26
C THR A 87 -17.57 -12.52 7.92
N TYR A 88 -17.38 -11.99 6.70
CA TYR A 88 -17.95 -10.71 6.26
C TYR A 88 -19.10 -10.82 5.26
N ASN A 89 -19.55 -12.05 4.96
CA ASN A 89 -20.66 -12.33 4.05
C ASN A 89 -22.01 -12.58 4.76
N ALA A 90 -22.12 -12.25 6.05
CA ALA A 90 -23.34 -12.41 6.86
C ALA A 90 -24.02 -11.05 7.14
#